data_AF-A0A8J2AHB7-F1
#
_entry.id   AF-A0A8J2AHB7-F1
#
_cell.length_a   1.000
_cell.length_b   1.000
_cell.length_c   1.000
_cell.angle_alpha   90.00
_cell.angle_beta   90.00
_cell.angle_gamma   90.00
#
_symmetry.space_group_name_H-M   'P 1'
#
loop_
_entity.id
_entity.type
_entity.pdbx_description
1 polymer ?
#
loop_
_entity_poly.entity_id
_entity_poly.type
_entity_poly.pdbx_seq_one_letter_code
_entity_poly.pdbx_strand_id
1 'polypeptide(L)'
;PHVFISDYGPRHGNAVFVNADSPMAPEMVGRGITKDGRCSHTVYPFCIVVNAYWPSRTDLEGALEFGKHFSGYLHELKKLYSGRPIIMIADLNVALNDS
;
A
#
# COMPACT_ATOMS: atom_id res chain seq x y z
N PRO A 1 -12.06 19.10 -3.64
CA PRO A 1 -11.84 18.05 -4.67
C PRO A 1 -11.00 16.90 -4.08
N HIS A 2 -11.68 15.81 -3.72
CA HIS A 2 -11.00 14.58 -3.32
C HIS A 2 -10.71 13.78 -4.58
N VAL A 3 -9.44 13.41 -4.83
CA VAL A 3 -9.19 12.36 -5.82
C VAL A 3 -9.49 11.04 -5.13
N PHE A 4 -10.49 10.33 -5.65
CA PHE A 4 -10.84 8.99 -5.23
C PHE A 4 -9.89 8.05 -5.94
N ILE A 5 -9.07 7.37 -5.15
CA ILE A 5 -8.13 6.42 -5.67
C ILE A 5 -8.43 5.10 -5.00
N SER A 6 -9.09 4.23 -5.73
CA SER A 6 -9.37 2.87 -5.30
C SER A 6 -8.78 1.89 -6.28
N ASP A 7 -8.06 0.91 -5.78
CA ASP A 7 -7.95 -0.36 -6.48
C ASP A 7 -9.04 -1.27 -5.89
N TYR A 8 -10.29 -1.08 -6.34
CA TYR A 8 -11.39 -1.93 -5.90
C TYR A 8 -11.28 -3.30 -6.58
N GLY A 9 -10.56 -4.22 -5.96
CA GLY A 9 -10.88 -5.64 -6.09
C GLY A 9 -12.29 -5.89 -5.52
N PRO A 10 -13.09 -6.84 -6.05
CA PRO A 10 -14.47 -7.07 -5.63
C PRO A 10 -14.65 -7.49 -4.16
N ARG A 11 -13.56 -7.75 -3.42
CA ARG A 11 -13.59 -8.16 -2.00
C ARG A 11 -12.51 -7.53 -1.10
N HIS A 12 -11.46 -6.91 -1.63
CA HIS A 12 -10.26 -6.55 -0.85
C HIS A 12 -9.68 -5.18 -1.22
N GLY A 13 -10.52 -4.27 -1.71
CA GLY A 13 -10.07 -3.00 -2.25
C GLY A 13 -9.47 -2.07 -1.21
N ASN A 14 -8.37 -1.43 -1.58
CA ASN A 14 -7.73 -0.37 -0.82
C ASN A 14 -7.98 0.98 -1.51
N ALA A 15 -8.28 2.02 -0.73
CA ALA A 15 -8.44 3.37 -1.22
C ALA A 15 -7.66 4.40 -0.41
N VAL A 16 -7.13 5.41 -1.10
CA VAL A 16 -6.50 6.60 -0.51
C VAL A 16 -7.24 7.83 -1.00
N PHE A 17 -7.63 8.69 -0.06
CA PHE A 17 -8.27 9.96 -0.35
C PHE A 17 -7.25 11.07 -0.20
N VAL A 18 -6.98 11.77 -1.29
CA VAL A 18 -6.04 12.90 -1.29
C VAL A 18 -6.78 14.19 -1.56
N ASN A 19 -6.39 15.25 -0.87
CA ASN A 19 -6.88 16.58 -1.16
C ASN A 19 -6.14 17.13 -2.40
N ALA A 20 -6.83 17.27 -3.53
CA ALA A 20 -6.24 17.73 -4.77
C ALA A 20 -5.76 19.20 -4.71
N ASP A 21 -6.35 20.00 -3.82
CA ASP A 21 -5.96 21.41 -3.61
C ASP A 21 -4.78 21.55 -2.66
N SER A 22 -4.23 20.43 -2.19
CA SER A 22 -3.02 20.46 -1.39
C SER A 22 -1.85 20.97 -2.24
N PRO A 23 -1.05 21.96 -1.76
CA PRO A 23 0.24 22.26 -2.39
C PRO A 23 1.21 21.06 -2.35
N MET A 24 0.85 20.03 -1.59
CA MET A 24 1.47 18.72 -1.51
C MET A 24 0.62 17.67 -2.23
N ALA A 25 0.10 17.96 -3.42
CA ALA A 25 -0.60 16.98 -4.23
C ALA A 25 0.35 15.82 -4.63
N PRO A 26 -0.17 14.60 -4.79
CA PRO A 26 0.65 13.47 -5.21
C PRO A 26 1.12 13.60 -6.67
N GLU A 27 2.37 13.21 -6.91
CA GLU A 27 2.98 13.17 -8.25
C GLU A 27 2.52 11.96 -9.05
N MET A 28 2.33 10.83 -8.36
CA MET A 28 1.95 9.56 -8.97
C MET A 28 1.16 8.72 -7.97
N VAL A 29 0.26 7.91 -8.51
CA VAL A 29 -0.36 6.82 -7.79
C VAL A 29 -0.14 5.55 -8.59
N GLY A 30 0.31 4.50 -7.90
CA GLY A 30 0.49 3.20 -8.51
C GLY A 30 -0.28 2.10 -7.79
N ARG A 31 -0.62 1.07 -8.55
CA ARG A 31 -1.10 -0.19 -8.00
C ARG A 31 0.06 -0.95 -7.35
N GLY A 32 -0.24 -1.66 -6.28
CA GLY A 32 0.70 -2.49 -5.55
C GLY A 32 1.08 -3.77 -6.27
N ILE A 33 1.60 -4.72 -5.50
CA ILE A 33 2.09 -6.02 -5.95
C ILE A 33 1.04 -6.97 -6.51
N THR A 34 -0.23 -6.79 -6.14
CA THR A 34 -1.26 -7.78 -6.39
C THR A 34 -2.39 -7.19 -7.22
N LYS A 35 -2.92 -8.00 -8.14
CA LYS A 35 -4.08 -7.64 -8.96
C LYS A 35 -5.39 -7.60 -8.18
N ASP A 36 -5.38 -7.99 -6.90
CA ASP A 36 -6.56 -8.08 -6.04
C ASP A 36 -6.82 -6.81 -5.21
N GLY A 37 -6.00 -5.77 -5.38
CA GLY A 37 -6.23 -4.45 -4.78
C GLY A 37 -5.78 -4.31 -3.33
N ARG A 38 -5.03 -5.29 -2.80
CA ARG A 38 -4.56 -5.29 -1.40
C ARG A 38 -3.45 -4.29 -1.11
N CYS A 39 -2.75 -3.80 -2.12
CA CYS A 39 -1.64 -2.88 -1.94
C CYS A 39 -1.74 -1.75 -2.97
N SER A 40 -1.46 -0.53 -2.52
CA SER A 40 -1.31 0.64 -3.39
C SER A 40 -0.25 1.57 -2.81
N HIS A 41 0.27 2.47 -3.64
CA HIS A 41 1.12 3.55 -3.15
C HIS A 41 0.77 4.87 -3.79
N THR A 42 1.05 5.94 -3.06
CA THR A 42 0.93 7.32 -3.49
C THR A 42 2.27 8.00 -3.28
N VAL A 43 2.80 8.58 -4.34
CA VAL A 43 4.09 9.25 -4.36
C VAL A 43 3.86 10.75 -4.17
N TYR A 44 4.44 11.30 -3.13
CA TYR A 44 4.52 12.74 -2.88
C TYR A 44 5.94 13.24 -3.14
N PRO A 45 6.15 14.55 -3.31
CA PRO A 45 7.49 15.12 -3.50
C PRO A 45 8.48 14.77 -2.38
N PHE A 46 7.99 14.54 -1.15
CA PHE A 46 8.79 14.33 0.05
C PHE A 46 8.63 12.95 0.69
N CYS A 47 7.70 12.10 0.24
CA CYS A 47 7.51 10.76 0.79
C CYS A 47 6.76 9.85 -0.17
N ILE A 48 6.71 8.56 0.19
CA ILE A 48 5.85 7.58 -0.45
C ILE A 48 4.93 7.02 0.62
N VAL A 49 3.63 7.09 0.41
CA VAL A 49 2.65 6.45 1.28
C VAL A 49 2.27 5.12 0.64
N VAL A 50 2.50 4.02 1.35
CA VAL A 50 2.08 2.67 0.94
C VAL A 50 0.91 2.27 1.82
N ASN A 51 -0.20 1.91 1.20
CA ASN A 51 -1.37 1.38 1.89
C ASN A 51 -1.53 -0.11 1.58
N ALA A 52 -1.66 -0.96 2.60
CA ALA A 52 -1.70 -2.41 2.42
C ALA A 52 -2.77 -3.11 3.31
N TYR A 53 -3.34 -4.19 2.80
CA TYR A 53 -4.33 -5.02 3.47
C TYR A 53 -3.96 -6.49 3.34
N TRP A 54 -3.41 -7.08 4.42
CA TRP A 54 -2.96 -8.46 4.42
C TRP A 54 -4.12 -9.44 4.23
N PRO A 55 -3.86 -10.62 3.63
CA PRO A 55 -4.79 -11.75 3.71
C PRO A 55 -5.18 -12.06 5.16
N SER A 56 -6.39 -12.58 5.35
CA SER A 56 -6.93 -12.84 6.68
C SER A 56 -6.15 -13.96 7.39
N ARG A 57 -6.27 -14.04 8.72
CA ARG A 57 -5.63 -15.09 9.53
C ARG A 57 -6.02 -16.52 9.14
N THR A 58 -7.18 -16.72 8.50
CA THR A 58 -7.59 -18.06 8.04
C THR A 58 -6.88 -18.48 6.75
N ASP A 59 -6.15 -17.58 6.10
CA ASP A 59 -5.36 -17.81 4.89
C ASP A 59 -3.87 -17.52 5.16
N LEU A 60 -3.25 -18.42 5.94
CA LEU A 60 -1.85 -18.27 6.35
C LEU A 60 -0.87 -18.34 5.17
N GLU A 61 -1.16 -19.19 4.19
CA GLU A 61 -0.32 -19.35 3.00
C GLU A 61 -0.34 -18.07 2.15
N GLY A 62 -1.53 -17.53 1.89
CA GLY A 62 -1.68 -16.24 1.19
C GLY A 62 -1.03 -15.10 1.95
N ALA A 63 -1.14 -15.06 3.28
CA ALA A 63 -0.50 -14.03 4.11
C ALA A 63 1.04 -14.08 4.03
N LEU A 64 1.63 -15.28 4.03
CA LEU A 64 3.07 -15.48 3.89
C LEU A 64 3.58 -15.12 2.49
N GLU A 65 2.85 -15.55 1.45
CA GLU A 65 3.17 -15.22 0.06
C GLU A 65 3.10 -13.71 -0.18
N PHE A 66 2.02 -13.06 0.29
CA PHE A 66 1.85 -11.63 0.22
C PHE A 66 3.01 -10.89 0.91
N GLY A 67 3.42 -11.33 2.10
CA GLY A 67 4.54 -10.72 2.83
C GLY A 67 5.87 -10.76 2.06
N LYS A 68 6.17 -11.88 1.38
CA LYS A 68 7.37 -12.01 0.53
C LYS A 68 7.33 -11.03 -0.64
N HIS A 69 6.22 -10.99 -1.36
CA HIS A 69 6.04 -10.06 -2.48
C HIS A 69 6.09 -8.60 -2.02
N PHE A 70 5.48 -8.30 -0.88
CA PHE A 70 5.40 -6.95 -0.34
C PHE A 70 6.78 -6.42 0.03
N SER A 71 7.62 -7.24 0.65
CA SER A 71 9.01 -6.87 0.94
C SER A 71 9.80 -6.57 -0.33
N GLY A 72 9.67 -7.39 -1.38
CA GLY A 72 10.32 -7.14 -2.67
C GLY A 72 9.86 -5.83 -3.31
N TYR A 73 8.58 -5.52 -3.18
CA TYR A 73 8.01 -4.29 -3.71
C TYR A 73 8.43 -3.02 -2.99
N LEU A 74 8.51 -3.05 -1.66
CA LEU A 74 9.08 -1.94 -0.90
C LEU A 74 10.52 -1.64 -1.33
N HIS A 75 11.29 -2.69 -1.64
CA HIS A 75 12.65 -2.55 -2.16
C HIS A 75 12.68 -1.87 -3.54
N GLU A 76 11.80 -2.26 -4.46
CA GLU A 76 11.71 -1.62 -5.77
C GLU A 76 11.23 -0.16 -5.68
N LEU A 77 10.25 0.16 -4.82
CA LEU A 77 9.85 1.54 -4.56
C LEU A 77 11.02 2.37 -4.02
N LYS A 78 11.78 1.82 -3.08
CA LYS A 78 12.96 2.50 -2.52
C LYS A 78 14.05 2.78 -3.57
N LYS A 79 14.21 1.89 -4.56
CA LYS A 79 15.12 2.13 -5.70
C LYS A 79 14.61 3.23 -6.62
N LEU A 80 13.34 3.15 -7.02
CA LEU A 80 12.71 4.08 -7.95
C LEU A 80 12.65 5.51 -7.41
N TYR A 81 12.39 5.64 -6.11
CA TYR A 81 12.21 6.92 -5.43
C TYR A 81 13.25 7.11 -4.32
N SER A 82 14.52 6.87 -4.67
CA SER A 82 15.64 7.00 -3.75
C SER A 82 15.65 8.37 -3.04
N GLY A 83 15.91 8.35 -1.74
CA GLY A 83 15.93 9.55 -0.89
C GLY A 83 14.57 9.95 -0.32
N ARG A 84 13.46 9.33 -0.74
CA ARG A 84 12.14 9.57 -0.15
C ARG A 84 11.83 8.54 0.95
N PRO A 85 11.43 8.95 2.16
CA PRO A 85 10.95 8.03 3.19
C PRO A 85 9.67 7.33 2.73
N ILE A 86 9.54 6.07 3.13
CA ILE A 86 8.32 5.28 2.94
C ILE A 86 7.53 5.30 4.25
N ILE A 87 6.27 5.70 4.16
CA ILE A 87 5.28 5.64 5.24
C ILE A 87 4.34 4.49 4.89
N MET A 88 4.35 3.44 5.71
CA MET A 88 3.47 2.28 5.53
C MET A 88 2.27 2.39 6.46
N ILE A 89 1.08 2.29 5.90
CA ILE A 89 -0.19 2.17 6.62
C ILE A 89 -0.77 0.82 6.21
N ALA A 90 -0.99 -0.07 7.18
CA ALA A 90 -1.45 -1.40 6.84
C ALA A 90 -2.35 -2.00 7.92
N ASP A 91 -3.36 -2.75 7.47
CA ASP A 91 -3.96 -3.78 8.30
C ASP A 91 -3.21 -5.09 8.01
N LEU A 92 -2.38 -5.49 8.98
CA LEU A 92 -1.52 -6.65 8.86
C LEU A 92 -2.27 -7.97 9.09
N ASN A 93 -3.51 -7.93 9.59
CA ASN A 93 -4.25 -9.12 10.03
C ASN A 93 -3.45 -10.04 10.98
N VAL A 94 -2.39 -9.55 11.64
CA VAL A 94 -1.55 -10.32 12.58
C VAL A 94 -1.70 -9.72 13.97
N ALA A 95 -1.86 -10.56 14.99
CA ALA A 95 -1.66 -10.17 16.38
C ALA A 95 -0.20 -10.45 16.72
N LEU A 96 0.56 -9.39 17.01
CA LEU A 96 1.98 -9.53 17.37
C LEU A 96 2.18 -10.13 18.78
N ASN A 97 1.12 -10.24 19.58
CA ASN A 97 1.16 -10.62 20.99
C ASN A 97 0.17 -11.74 21.37
N ASP A 98 -0.29 -12.59 20.44
CA ASP A 98 -1.02 -13.80 20.84
C ASP A 98 0.00 -14.83 21.36
N SER A 99 0.32 -14.71 22.66
CA SER A 99 0.84 -15.80 23.49
C SER A 99 -0.22 -16.87 23.69
#